data_AF-A0A4S2KEI3-F1
#
_entry.id   AF-A0A4S2KEI3-F1
#
_cell.length_a   1.000
_cell.length_b   1.000
_cell.length_c   1.000
_cell.angle_alpha   90.00
_cell.angle_beta   90.00
_cell.angle_gamma   90.00
#
_symmetry.space_group_name_H-M   'P 1'
#
loop_
_entity.id
_entity.type
_entity.pdbx_description
1 polymer ?
#
loop_
_entity_poly.entity_id
_entity_poly.type
_entity_poly.pdbx_seq_one_letter_code
_entity_poly.pdbx_strand_id
1 'polypeptide(L)'
;MAYYFGMIAIDLREILYAILINNYVKHRIKWVIIHFIWFSYNVFKFLLINYLCETVSNKAKATADLLNKLSHFTCDVEIHETFITSIAAVLVIIIQAQANK
;
A
#
# COMPACT_ATOMS: atom_id res chain seq x y z
N MET A 1 -14.90 -2.18 -0.11
CA MET A 1 -14.75 -2.55 1.31
C MET A 1 -16.04 -2.40 2.11
N ALA A 2 -16.69 -1.23 2.06
CA ALA A 2 -17.93 -0.98 2.82
C ALA A 2 -19.06 -1.99 2.54
N TYR A 3 -19.20 -2.47 1.31
CA TYR A 3 -20.18 -3.53 0.97
C TYR A 3 -19.95 -4.83 1.73
N TYR A 4 -18.71 -5.35 1.76
CA TYR A 4 -18.37 -6.57 2.50
C TYR A 4 -18.58 -6.40 4.00
N PHE A 5 -18.23 -5.24 4.53
CA PHE A 5 -18.49 -4.90 5.93
C PHE A 5 -20.00 -4.87 6.24
N GLY A 6 -20.82 -4.33 5.33
CA GLY A 6 -22.28 -4.34 5.43
C GLY A 6 -22.86 -5.76 5.42
N MET A 7 -22.36 -6.64 4.55
CA MET A 7 -22.77 -8.06 4.51
C MET A 7 -22.42 -8.77 5.83
N ILE A 8 -21.20 -8.59 6.35
CA ILE A 8 -20.77 -9.13 7.65
C ILE A 8 -21.68 -8.66 8.79
N ALA A 9 -22.09 -7.38 8.78
CA ALA A 9 -22.98 -6.83 9.79
C ALA A 9 -24.40 -7.39 9.71
N ILE A 10 -24.92 -7.63 8.50
CA ILE A 10 -26.23 -8.25 8.28
C ILE A 10 -26.20 -9.72 8.73
N ASP A 11 -25.18 -10.47 8.35
CA ASP A 11 -24.99 -11.87 8.76
C ASP A 11 -24.92 -12.01 10.28
N LEU A 12 -24.17 -11.12 10.95
CA LEU A 12 -24.05 -11.10 12.40
C LEU A 12 -25.40 -10.82 13.06
N ARG A 13 -26.17 -9.86 12.53
CA ARG A 13 -27.52 -9.55 13.03
C ARG A 13 -28.44 -10.77 12.92
N GLU A 14 -28.42 -11.46 11.79
CA GLU A 14 -29.21 -12.67 11.54
C GLU A 14 -28.84 -13.81 12.48
N ILE A 15 -27.55 -14.09 12.67
CA ILE A 15 -27.06 -15.09 13.62
C ILE A 15 -27.54 -14.77 15.04
N LEU A 16 -27.37 -13.52 15.50
CA LEU A 16 -27.81 -13.09 16.82
C LEU A 16 -29.33 -13.25 16.99
N TYR A 17 -30.11 -12.84 15.98
CA TYR A 17 -31.57 -12.95 16.00
C TYR A 17 -32.04 -14.41 16.10
N ALA A 18 -31.40 -15.32 15.35
CA ALA A 18 -31.71 -16.74 15.42
C ALA A 18 -31.28 -17.41 16.72
N ILE A 19 -30.23 -16.92 17.40
CA ILE A 19 -29.85 -17.42 18.73
C ILE A 19 -30.84 -16.94 19.80
N LEU A 20 -31.32 -15.70 19.71
CA LEU A 20 -32.16 -15.05 20.72
C LEU A 20 -33.64 -15.47 20.67
N ILE A 21 -34.17 -15.90 19.52
CA ILE A 21 -35.60 -16.26 19.38
C ILE A 21 -35.82 -17.77 19.54
N ASN A 22 -36.68 -18.15 20.50
CA ASN A 22 -36.84 -19.51 21.02
C ASN A 22 -37.82 -20.40 20.24
N ASN A 23 -38.13 -20.09 18.98
CA ASN A 23 -39.16 -20.83 18.24
C ASN A 23 -38.51 -21.83 17.25
N TYR A 24 -38.70 -23.13 17.52
CA TYR A 24 -38.27 -24.31 16.73
C TYR A 24 -36.76 -24.61 16.60
N VAL A 25 -36.29 -25.56 17.41
CA VAL A 25 -34.86 -25.88 17.64
C VAL A 25 -34.14 -26.51 16.41
N LYS A 26 -34.80 -27.37 15.63
CA LYS A 26 -34.12 -28.16 14.57
C LYS A 26 -33.83 -27.38 13.29
N HIS A 27 -34.74 -26.50 12.87
CA HIS A 27 -34.55 -25.60 11.71
C HIS A 27 -33.53 -24.49 12.04
N ARG A 28 -33.53 -24.02 13.30
CA ARG A 28 -32.58 -23.03 13.84
C ARG A 28 -31.12 -23.45 13.68
N ILE A 29 -30.76 -24.68 14.07
CA ILE A 29 -29.36 -25.14 14.01
C ILE A 29 -28.83 -25.13 12.58
N LYS A 30 -29.59 -25.67 11.63
CA LYS A 30 -29.19 -25.66 10.21
C LYS A 30 -29.05 -24.23 9.67
N TRP A 31 -30.00 -23.37 10.00
CA TRP A 31 -30.00 -21.98 9.54
C TRP A 31 -28.82 -21.18 10.12
N VAL A 32 -28.52 -21.35 11.40
CA VAL A 32 -27.34 -20.74 12.07
C VAL A 32 -26.04 -21.25 11.44
N ILE A 33 -25.93 -22.55 11.16
CA ILE A 33 -24.73 -23.11 10.51
C ILE A 33 -24.51 -22.48 9.12
N ILE A 34 -25.56 -22.33 8.32
CA ILE A 34 -25.46 -21.72 6.98
C ILE A 34 -25.01 -20.26 7.09
N HIS A 35 -25.62 -19.47 7.96
CA HIS A 35 -25.25 -18.06 8.14
C HIS A 35 -23.84 -17.91 8.71
N PHE A 36 -23.43 -18.82 9.60
CA PHE A 36 -22.07 -18.81 10.16
C PHE A 36 -21.01 -19.14 9.11
N ILE A 37 -21.27 -20.10 8.22
CA ILE A 37 -20.38 -20.42 7.09
C ILE A 37 -20.28 -19.19 6.16
N TRP A 38 -21.41 -18.56 5.83
CA TRP A 38 -21.45 -17.39 4.97
C TRP A 38 -20.73 -16.18 5.59
N PHE A 39 -20.97 -15.91 6.87
CA PHE A 39 -20.25 -14.92 7.66
C PHE A 39 -18.74 -15.17 7.62
N SER A 40 -18.31 -16.41 7.90
CA SER A 40 -16.89 -16.79 7.91
C SER A 40 -16.25 -16.59 6.54
N TYR A 41 -16.97 -16.92 5.45
CA TYR A 41 -16.52 -16.69 4.08
C TYR A 41 -16.31 -15.19 3.79
N ASN A 42 -17.27 -14.34 4.17
CA ASN A 42 -17.19 -12.89 3.98
C ASN A 42 -16.04 -12.26 4.79
N VAL A 43 -15.86 -12.70 6.05
CA VAL A 43 -14.75 -12.26 6.90
C VAL A 43 -13.40 -12.67 6.31
N PHE A 44 -13.25 -13.92 5.90
CA PHE A 44 -12.01 -14.41 5.29
C PHE A 44 -11.66 -13.65 4.02
N LYS A 45 -12.65 -13.42 3.14
CA LYS A 45 -12.46 -12.63 1.91
C LYS A 45 -12.03 -11.19 2.21
N PHE A 46 -12.63 -10.55 3.21
CA PHE A 46 -12.24 -9.21 3.64
C PHE A 46 -10.80 -9.16 4.14
N LEU A 47 -10.40 -10.12 4.99
CA LEU A 47 -9.04 -10.24 5.50
C LEU A 47 -8.01 -10.46 4.39
N LEU A 48 -8.30 -11.34 3.43
CA LEU A 48 -7.41 -11.60 2.29
C LEU A 48 -7.14 -10.34 1.47
N ILE A 49 -8.19 -9.55 1.17
CA ILE A 49 -8.01 -8.33 0.37
C ILE A 49 -7.19 -7.30 1.16
N ASN A 50 -7.46 -7.12 2.46
CA ASN A 50 -6.68 -6.20 3.29
C ASN A 50 -5.22 -6.64 3.41
N TYR A 51 -4.97 -7.94 3.60
CA TYR A 51 -3.62 -8.49 3.69
C TYR A 51 -2.83 -8.30 2.37
N LEU A 52 -3.47 -8.57 1.23
CA LEU A 52 -2.87 -8.33 -0.08
C LEU A 52 -2.60 -6.83 -0.30
N CYS A 53 -3.54 -5.97 0.09
CA CYS A 53 -3.37 -4.51 -0.01
C CYS A 53 -2.19 -4.03 0.84
N GLU A 54 -2.09 -4.48 2.08
CA GLU A 54 -0.97 -4.16 2.99
C GLU A 54 0.36 -4.65 2.41
N THR A 55 0.39 -5.89 1.89
CA THR A 55 1.59 -6.46 1.25
C THR A 55 2.02 -5.65 0.04
N VAL A 56 1.09 -5.29 -0.84
CA VAL A 56 1.37 -4.48 -2.05
C VAL A 56 1.80 -3.07 -1.65
N SER A 57 1.14 -2.45 -0.67
CA SER A 57 1.48 -1.12 -0.14
C SER A 57 2.90 -1.08 0.42
N ASN A 58 3.28 -2.08 1.22
CA ASN A 58 4.63 -2.18 1.78
C ASN A 58 5.69 -2.38 0.69
N LYS A 59 5.41 -3.20 -0.34
CA LYS A 59 6.30 -3.33 -1.50
C LYS A 59 6.42 -2.01 -2.27
N ALA A 60 5.31 -1.34 -2.55
CA ALA A 60 5.30 -0.05 -3.25
C ALA A 60 6.06 1.03 -2.48
N LYS A 61 5.93 1.07 -1.15
CA LYS A 61 6.66 1.98 -0.28
C LYS A 61 8.17 1.73 -0.33
N ALA A 62 8.60 0.46 -0.30
CA ALA A 62 10.01 0.12 -0.46
C ALA A 62 10.55 0.52 -1.84
N THR A 63 9.77 0.29 -2.91
CA THR A 63 10.12 0.75 -4.26
C THR A 63 10.23 2.27 -4.34
N ALA A 64 9.31 3.00 -3.71
CA ALA A 64 9.35 4.46 -3.67
C ALA A 64 10.57 5.00 -2.90
N ASP A 65 10.96 4.37 -1.79
CA ASP A 65 12.17 4.74 -1.02
C ASP A 65 13.45 4.53 -1.85
N LEU A 66 13.54 3.39 -2.57
CA LEU A 66 14.65 3.12 -3.46
C LEU A 66 14.71 4.11 -4.63
N LEU A 67 13.57 4.45 -5.23
CA LEU A 67 13.50 5.43 -6.31
C LEU A 67 13.92 6.82 -5.82
N ASN A 68 13.49 7.22 -4.62
CA ASN A 68 13.85 8.50 -4.04
C ASN A 68 15.36 8.59 -3.76
N LYS A 69 15.97 7.50 -3.26
CA LYS A 69 17.43 7.39 -3.08
C LYS A 69 18.18 7.46 -4.40
N LEU A 70 17.71 6.75 -5.42
CA LEU A 70 18.30 6.80 -6.77
C LEU A 70 18.19 8.20 -7.37
N SER A 71 17.03 8.84 -7.27
CA SER A 71 16.83 10.21 -7.75
C SER A 71 17.77 11.19 -7.06
N HIS A 72 17.94 11.07 -5.74
CA HIS A 72 18.88 11.90 -5.00
C HIS A 72 20.32 11.65 -5.44
N PHE A 73 20.72 10.39 -5.63
CA PHE A 73 22.06 10.04 -6.10
C PHE A 73 22.34 10.58 -7.51
N THR A 74 21.40 10.42 -8.44
CA THR A 74 21.53 10.95 -9.80
C THR A 74 21.61 12.47 -9.81
N CYS A 75 20.80 13.15 -8.99
CA CYS A 75 20.83 14.60 -8.87
C CYS A 75 22.17 15.09 -8.29
N ASP A 76 22.69 14.43 -7.26
CA ASP A 76 23.98 14.78 -6.65
C ASP A 76 25.15 14.63 -7.65
N VAL A 77 25.14 13.55 -8.44
CA VAL A 77 26.13 13.34 -9.52
C VAL A 77 26.04 14.42 -10.60
N GLU A 78 24.83 14.75 -11.05
CA GLU A 78 24.62 15.79 -12.07
C GLU A 78 25.08 17.18 -11.59
N ILE A 79 24.77 17.53 -10.33
CA ILE A 79 25.24 18.76 -9.70
C ILE A 79 26.77 18.78 -9.63
N HIS A 80 27.39 17.67 -9.21
CA HIS A 80 28.84 17.56 -9.09
C HIS A 80 29.55 17.70 -10.44
N GLU A 81 29.05 17.06 -11.50
CA GLU A 81 29.59 17.20 -12.86
C GLU A 81 29.44 18.62 -13.42
N THR A 82 28.29 19.25 -13.19
CA THR A 82 28.03 20.63 -13.62
C THR A 82 28.98 21.61 -12.93
N PHE A 83 29.21 21.41 -11.63
CA PHE A 83 30.15 22.23 -10.85
C PHE A 83 31.59 22.09 -11.33
N ILE A 84 32.07 20.86 -11.58
CA ILE A 84 33.43 20.61 -12.10
C ILE A 84 33.60 21.27 -13.47
N THR A 85 32.61 21.13 -14.35
CA THR A 85 32.67 21.70 -15.71
C THR A 85 32.73 23.23 -15.67
N SER A 86 31.96 23.86 -14.78
CA SER A 86 32.02 25.32 -14.56
C SER A 86 33.41 25.78 -14.11
N ILE A 87 34.02 25.10 -13.13
CA ILE A 87 35.37 25.41 -12.65
C ILE A 87 36.42 25.26 -13.77
N ALA A 88 36.35 24.16 -14.53
CA ALA A 88 37.27 23.91 -15.63
C ALA A 88 37.20 25.03 -16.69
N ALA A 89 35.99 25.49 -17.04
CA ALA A 89 35.79 26.60 -17.97
C ALA A 89 36.42 27.90 -17.47
N VAL A 90 36.24 28.24 -16.19
CA VAL A 90 36.85 29.44 -15.57
C VAL A 90 38.38 29.36 -15.60
N LEU A 91 38.95 28.20 -15.25
CA LEU A 91 40.40 27.97 -15.31
C LEU A 91 40.96 28.19 -16.72
N VAL A 92 40.29 27.65 -17.74
CA VAL A 92 40.70 27.82 -19.15
C VAL A 92 40.71 29.30 -19.54
N ILE A 93 39.67 30.06 -19.17
CA ILE A 93 39.59 31.50 -19.46
C ILE A 93 40.73 32.26 -18.78
N ILE A 94 41.04 31.92 -17.51
CA ILE A 94 42.15 32.54 -16.78
C ILE A 94 43.48 32.24 -17.47
N ILE A 95 43.74 30.98 -17.85
CA ILE A 95 44.98 30.58 -18.52
C ILE A 95 45.13 31.30 -19.87
N GLN A 96 44.06 31.38 -20.66
CA GLN A 96 44.07 32.13 -21.92
C GLN A 96 44.33 33.63 -21.70
N ALA A 97 43.74 34.22 -20.66
CA ALA A 97 43.99 35.62 -20.31
C ALA A 97 45.44 35.88 -19.85
N GLN A 98 46.09 34.92 -19.20
CA GLN A 98 47.52 35.01 -18.85
C GLN A 98 48.43 34.78 -20.07
N ALA A 99 48.04 33.91 -21.01
CA ALA A 99 48.81 33.58 -22.20
C ALA A 99 48.70 34.63 -23.33
N ASN A 100 47.64 35.44 -23.34
CA ASN A 100 47.43 36.53 -24.30
C ASN A 100 48.00 37.88 -23.81
N LYS A 101 48.96 37.83 -22.89
CA LYS A 101 49.70 38.98 -22.33
C LYS A 101 51.14 38.91 -22.82
#